data_AF-A0AAJ3LE70-F1
#
_entry.id   AF-A0AAJ3LE70-F1
#
_cell.length_a   1.000
_cell.length_b   1.000
_cell.length_c   1.000
_cell.angle_alpha   90.00
_cell.angle_beta   90.00
_cell.angle_gamma   90.00
#
_symmetry.space_group_name_H-M   'P 1'
#
loop_
_entity.id
_entity.type
_entity.pdbx_description
1 polymer ?
#
loop_
_entity_poly.entity_id
_entity_poly.type
_entity_poly.pdbx_seq_one_letter_code
_entity_poly.pdbx_strand_id
1 'polypeptide(L)'
;MSTIHTPSQARSDAPPIHAISPVSPPAPEVVSAKAVDDLLQSGPNSAREPMRPDEPKMTPESRAKIEAELDDLSAQLTPKTLDQMMRHPKSEQSKAHFEKIDRVLTADNIKGVLSGPNAASCIKTLGKIETQLKQESINTAFDPIANEQVEAYRRHVDSLLFDLKARLIMAPESGRFEMVRDFSRKEQPRLNSIHDFMNDLHAKGSHLCDIATEVHKAIGGLQFSHPEGLRPERYREPDHTQHSKTYSVSNTAASTLEHPCEIRDFVSDRDKIDVTGISKQLNKPLHWVNQLSGASGEMQLKYSRENNATVLVISGNKGEPALVAKIFGHVKEKDLVV
;
A
#
# COMPACT_ATOMS: atom_id res chain seq x y z
N MET A 1 25.84 -29.48 98.91
CA MET A 1 26.14 -28.26 98.14
C MET A 1 27.14 -28.66 97.07
N SER A 2 26.66 -28.97 95.87
CA SER A 2 26.69 -28.10 94.67
C SER A 2 28.06 -28.17 93.96
N THR A 3 28.22 -28.39 92.65
CA THR A 3 27.35 -28.68 91.50
C THR A 3 28.26 -28.94 90.28
N ILE A 4 27.90 -29.95 89.47
CA ILE A 4 27.80 -30.00 87.99
C ILE A 4 29.07 -30.08 87.08
N HIS A 5 29.26 -31.29 86.56
CA HIS A 5 29.45 -31.81 85.17
C HIS A 5 30.36 -31.16 84.08
N THR A 6 31.34 -32.00 83.67
CA THR A 6 31.82 -32.51 82.34
C THR A 6 30.86 -32.46 81.12
N PRO A 7 31.23 -32.85 79.85
CA PRO A 7 32.42 -33.60 79.32
C PRO A 7 33.10 -32.97 78.05
N SER A 8 34.35 -33.24 77.66
CA SER A 8 35.02 -34.41 77.02
C SER A 8 34.44 -34.90 75.68
N GLN A 9 35.16 -34.66 74.57
CA GLN A 9 35.48 -35.70 73.57
C GLN A 9 36.54 -35.25 72.55
N ALA A 10 37.46 -36.18 72.25
CA ALA A 10 38.54 -36.11 71.28
C ALA A 10 38.22 -36.95 70.02
N ARG A 11 38.94 -36.69 68.91
CA ARG A 11 39.20 -37.47 67.66
C ARG A 11 39.02 -36.57 66.42
N SER A 12 39.66 -36.76 65.26
CA SER A 12 40.76 -37.58 64.72
C SER A 12 40.83 -37.20 63.23
N ASP A 13 42.00 -37.35 62.62
CA ASP A 13 42.39 -36.98 61.24
C ASP A 13 41.43 -37.34 60.08
N ALA A 14 41.28 -36.39 59.14
CA ALA A 14 41.10 -36.60 57.68
C ALA A 14 41.39 -35.27 56.92
N PRO A 15 41.97 -35.28 55.69
CA PRO A 15 42.27 -34.06 54.95
C PRO A 15 41.02 -33.48 54.27
N PRO A 16 40.91 -32.15 54.07
CA PRO A 16 39.75 -31.56 53.45
C PRO A 16 39.73 -31.80 51.94
N ILE A 17 38.60 -32.36 51.51
CA ILE A 17 38.13 -32.59 50.15
C ILE A 17 38.15 -31.29 49.33
N HIS A 18 38.54 -31.43 48.06
CA HIS A 18 38.46 -30.42 47.01
C HIS A 18 37.16 -29.60 47.05
N ALA A 19 37.26 -28.31 47.34
CA ALA A 19 36.20 -27.35 47.08
C ALA A 19 36.21 -27.01 45.59
N ILE A 20 35.35 -27.69 44.83
CA ILE A 20 34.98 -27.28 43.47
C ILE A 20 34.15 -25.99 43.62
N SER A 21 34.68 -24.89 43.11
CA SER A 21 33.93 -23.64 42.97
C SER A 21 32.66 -23.90 42.16
N PRO A 22 31.48 -23.42 42.59
CA PRO A 22 30.28 -23.56 41.78
C PRO A 22 30.44 -22.72 40.52
N VAL A 23 30.56 -23.41 39.38
CA VAL A 23 30.40 -22.83 38.05
C VAL A 23 29.00 -22.24 38.00
N SER A 24 28.90 -20.92 37.99
CA SER A 24 27.65 -20.24 37.67
C SER A 24 27.23 -20.67 36.25
N PRO A 25 25.96 -21.02 36.03
CA PRO A 25 25.48 -21.31 34.69
C PRO A 25 25.67 -20.06 33.80
N PRO A 26 26.00 -20.21 32.51
CA PRO A 26 26.10 -19.07 31.61
C PRO A 26 24.77 -18.30 31.61
N ALA A 27 24.88 -16.97 31.66
CA ALA A 27 23.74 -16.08 31.52
C ALA A 27 22.98 -16.42 30.21
N PRO A 28 21.65 -16.27 30.16
CA PRO A 28 20.92 -16.38 28.91
C PRO A 28 21.56 -15.44 27.87
N GLU A 29 21.63 -15.87 26.60
CA GLU A 29 22.16 -15.10 25.48
C GLU A 29 21.28 -13.85 25.24
N VAL A 30 21.46 -12.84 26.08
CA VAL A 30 20.85 -11.52 25.90
C VAL A 30 21.62 -10.82 24.79
N VAL A 31 20.90 -10.31 23.79
CA VAL A 31 21.50 -9.50 22.72
C VAL A 31 22.21 -8.30 23.37
N SER A 32 23.53 -8.26 23.26
CA SER A 32 24.32 -7.22 23.92
C SER A 32 24.10 -5.86 23.25
N ALA A 33 24.15 -4.78 24.04
CA ALA A 33 24.04 -3.42 23.51
C ALA A 33 25.07 -3.12 22.42
N LYS A 34 26.30 -3.65 22.57
CA LYS A 34 27.36 -3.55 21.57
C LYS A 34 26.98 -4.19 20.24
N ALA A 35 26.36 -5.36 20.26
CA ALA A 35 25.93 -6.04 19.03
C ALA A 35 24.82 -5.27 18.29
N VAL A 36 23.92 -4.61 19.03
CA VAL A 36 22.92 -3.70 18.43
C VAL A 36 23.60 -2.48 17.81
N ASP A 37 24.62 -1.92 18.47
CA ASP A 37 25.38 -0.79 17.93
C ASP A 37 26.19 -1.15 16.68
N ASP A 38 26.82 -2.32 16.66
CA ASP A 38 27.54 -2.84 15.49
C ASP A 38 26.58 -3.04 14.30
N LEU A 39 25.34 -3.49 14.55
CA LEU A 39 24.29 -3.59 13.52
C LEU A 39 23.82 -2.22 13.01
N LEU A 40 23.71 -1.22 13.89
CA LEU A 40 23.37 0.15 13.51
C LEU A 40 24.48 0.83 12.72
N GLN A 41 25.74 0.45 12.94
CA GLN A 41 26.90 1.00 12.24
C GLN A 41 27.19 0.33 10.89
N SER A 42 26.68 -0.89 10.68
CA SER A 42 26.88 -1.60 9.41
C SER A 42 25.97 -1.07 8.29
N GLY A 43 26.40 -1.20 7.03
CA GLY A 43 25.57 -0.95 5.85
C GLY A 43 24.64 -2.12 5.50
N PRO A 44 23.92 -2.05 4.36
CA PRO A 44 23.14 -3.17 3.83
C PRO A 44 24.06 -4.35 3.48
N ASN A 45 23.66 -5.55 3.88
CA ASN A 45 24.40 -6.76 3.55
C ASN A 45 24.01 -7.28 2.16
N SER A 46 24.77 -6.91 1.14
CA SER A 46 24.52 -7.32 -0.26
C SER A 46 24.50 -8.83 -0.51
N ALA A 47 25.04 -9.65 0.41
CA ALA A 47 24.98 -11.11 0.30
C ALA A 47 23.63 -11.71 0.75
N ARG A 48 22.73 -10.90 1.33
CA ARG A 48 21.41 -11.33 1.79
C ARG A 48 20.30 -10.68 0.98
N GLU A 49 19.27 -11.48 0.68
CA GLU A 49 18.03 -10.96 0.13
C GLU A 49 17.28 -10.16 1.19
N PRO A 50 16.77 -8.95 0.85
CA PRO A 50 15.93 -8.20 1.77
C PRO A 50 14.59 -8.91 1.98
N MET A 51 14.02 -8.71 3.17
CA MET A 51 12.68 -9.17 3.50
C MET A 51 11.67 -8.51 2.56
N ARG A 52 10.83 -9.31 1.92
CA ARG A 52 9.77 -8.83 1.04
C ARG A 52 8.54 -8.46 1.87
N PRO A 53 7.77 -7.44 1.45
CA PRO A 53 6.48 -7.16 2.07
C PRO A 53 5.54 -8.34 1.86
N ASP A 54 4.62 -8.54 2.81
CA ASP A 54 3.53 -9.49 2.68
C ASP A 54 2.70 -9.14 1.45
N GLU A 55 2.25 -10.17 0.72
CA GLU A 55 1.18 -9.97 -0.25
C GLU A 55 -0.05 -9.40 0.49
N PRO A 56 -0.72 -8.36 -0.03
CA PRO A 56 -1.86 -7.75 0.64
C PRO A 56 -2.95 -8.80 0.87
N LYS A 57 -3.05 -9.30 2.12
CA LYS A 57 -4.09 -10.24 2.52
C LYS A 57 -5.36 -9.45 2.84
N MET A 58 -6.28 -9.43 1.89
CA MET A 58 -7.62 -8.90 2.10
C MET A 58 -8.30 -9.68 3.24
N THR A 59 -8.64 -9.00 4.32
CA THR A 59 -9.31 -9.61 5.47
C THR A 59 -10.75 -10.02 5.11
N PRO A 60 -11.36 -11.01 5.79
CA PRO A 60 -12.74 -11.41 5.52
C PRO A 60 -13.75 -10.25 5.66
N GLU A 61 -13.54 -9.35 6.62
CA GLU A 61 -14.40 -8.19 6.85
C GLU A 61 -14.25 -7.13 5.75
N SER A 62 -13.01 -6.80 5.37
CA SER A 62 -12.78 -5.88 4.25
C SER A 62 -13.29 -6.47 2.94
N ARG A 63 -13.18 -7.77 2.76
CA ARG A 63 -13.75 -8.49 1.62
C ARG A 63 -15.26 -8.33 1.53
N ALA A 64 -15.98 -8.66 2.61
CA ALA A 64 -17.44 -8.53 2.64
C ALA A 64 -17.89 -7.09 2.35
N LYS A 65 -17.15 -6.09 2.85
CA LYS A 65 -17.41 -4.69 2.56
C LYS A 65 -17.23 -4.35 1.08
N ILE A 66 -16.13 -4.78 0.46
CA ILE A 66 -15.88 -4.54 -0.97
C ILE A 66 -16.90 -5.27 -1.83
N GLU A 67 -17.28 -6.50 -1.48
CA GLU A 67 -18.34 -7.25 -2.18
C GLU A 67 -19.68 -6.49 -2.15
N ALA A 68 -20.08 -5.95 -0.99
CA ALA A 68 -21.30 -5.14 -0.87
C ALA A 68 -21.22 -3.83 -1.68
N GLU A 69 -20.07 -3.15 -1.65
CA GLU A 69 -19.86 -1.93 -2.43
C GLU A 69 -19.83 -2.20 -3.95
N LEU A 70 -19.35 -3.37 -4.36
CA LEU A 70 -19.33 -3.83 -5.74
C LEU A 70 -20.76 -4.11 -6.25
N ASP A 71 -21.59 -4.78 -5.45
CA ASP A 71 -22.99 -5.01 -5.79
C ASP A 71 -23.76 -3.68 -5.89
N ASP A 72 -23.56 -2.76 -4.94
CA ASP A 72 -24.14 -1.43 -4.97
C ASP A 72 -23.65 -0.60 -6.16
N LEU A 73 -22.36 -0.70 -6.52
CA LEU A 73 -21.82 -0.08 -7.74
C LEU A 73 -22.50 -0.66 -9.00
N SER A 74 -22.67 -1.97 -9.09
CA SER A 74 -23.31 -2.61 -10.24
C SER A 74 -24.78 -2.23 -10.42
N ALA A 75 -25.49 -1.96 -9.31
CA ALA A 75 -26.88 -1.53 -9.34
C ALA A 75 -27.01 -0.07 -9.78
N GLN A 76 -26.06 0.78 -9.39
CA GLN A 76 -26.06 2.20 -9.72
C GLN A 76 -25.49 2.49 -11.11
N LEU A 77 -24.53 1.69 -11.59
CA LEU A 77 -23.89 1.88 -12.88
C LEU A 77 -24.80 1.37 -14.00
N THR A 78 -25.61 2.27 -14.54
CA THR A 78 -26.51 2.02 -15.67
C THR A 78 -26.11 2.89 -16.87
N PRO A 79 -26.60 2.60 -18.10
CA PRO A 79 -26.35 3.48 -19.25
C PRO A 79 -26.76 4.93 -19.00
N LYS A 80 -27.83 5.15 -18.23
CA LYS A 80 -28.31 6.49 -17.87
C LYS A 80 -27.37 7.19 -16.89
N THR A 81 -26.87 6.46 -15.89
CA THR A 81 -25.88 7.00 -14.95
C THR A 81 -24.59 7.35 -15.69
N LEU A 82 -24.17 6.51 -16.64
CA LEU A 82 -22.99 6.74 -17.44
C LEU A 82 -23.14 7.98 -18.33
N ASP A 83 -24.27 8.13 -19.03
CA ASP A 83 -24.59 9.35 -19.80
C ASP A 83 -24.54 10.60 -18.89
N GLN A 84 -25.11 10.53 -17.69
CA GLN A 84 -25.05 11.64 -16.74
C GLN A 84 -23.62 11.97 -16.29
N MET A 85 -22.80 10.95 -16.00
CA MET A 85 -21.39 11.11 -15.65
C MET A 85 -20.60 11.78 -16.77
N MET A 86 -20.88 11.41 -18.02
CA MET A 86 -20.20 11.96 -19.20
C MET A 86 -20.70 13.36 -19.56
N ARG A 87 -22.00 13.66 -19.38
CA ARG A 87 -22.55 15.00 -19.64
C ARG A 87 -22.12 16.03 -18.60
N HIS A 88 -21.98 15.60 -17.34
CA HIS A 88 -21.69 16.50 -16.22
C HIS A 88 -20.53 15.99 -15.35
N PRO A 89 -19.32 15.80 -15.91
CA PRO A 89 -18.19 15.16 -15.23
C PRO A 89 -17.72 15.90 -13.97
N LYS A 90 -18.03 17.20 -13.87
CA LYS A 90 -17.68 18.06 -12.73
C LYS A 90 -18.80 18.18 -11.69
N SER A 91 -19.95 17.56 -11.90
CA SER A 91 -21.02 17.56 -10.90
C SER A 91 -20.62 16.70 -9.69
N GLU A 92 -21.08 17.08 -8.50
CA GLU A 92 -20.77 16.33 -7.26
C GLU A 92 -21.23 14.87 -7.34
N GLN A 93 -22.37 14.62 -7.99
CA GLN A 93 -22.88 13.26 -8.20
C GLN A 93 -21.94 12.45 -9.11
N SER A 94 -21.48 13.02 -10.23
CA SER A 94 -20.58 12.34 -11.15
C SER A 94 -19.21 12.09 -10.52
N LYS A 95 -18.66 13.06 -9.77
CA LYS A 95 -17.42 12.89 -9.01
C LYS A 95 -17.53 11.73 -8.02
N ALA A 96 -18.61 11.67 -7.24
CA ALA A 96 -18.83 10.58 -6.29
C ALA A 96 -18.89 9.20 -6.99
N HIS A 97 -19.46 9.12 -8.20
CA HIS A 97 -19.44 7.89 -8.98
C HIS A 97 -18.04 7.52 -9.47
N PHE A 98 -17.25 8.47 -9.99
CA PHE A 98 -15.86 8.21 -10.39
C PHE A 98 -15.01 7.75 -9.20
N GLU A 99 -15.08 8.45 -8.06
CA GLU A 99 -14.34 8.09 -6.86
C GLU A 99 -14.73 6.71 -6.33
N LYS A 100 -16.01 6.34 -6.42
CA LYS A 100 -16.48 5.01 -6.05
C LYS A 100 -15.93 3.93 -6.98
N ILE A 101 -15.92 4.19 -8.29
CA ILE A 101 -15.33 3.30 -9.29
C ILE A 101 -13.84 3.08 -8.98
N ASP A 102 -13.08 4.17 -8.79
CA ASP A 102 -11.63 4.13 -8.52
C ASP A 102 -11.30 3.43 -7.21
N ARG A 103 -12.14 3.62 -6.20
CA ARG A 103 -11.96 3.00 -4.88
C ARG A 103 -12.27 1.50 -4.88
N VAL A 104 -13.32 1.08 -5.60
CA VAL A 104 -13.81 -0.31 -5.58
C VAL A 104 -13.06 -1.18 -6.59
N LEU A 105 -12.83 -0.68 -7.81
CA LEU A 105 -12.29 -1.44 -8.94
C LEU A 105 -10.76 -1.32 -9.06
N THR A 106 -10.06 -1.44 -7.94
CA THR A 106 -8.59 -1.56 -7.95
C THR A 106 -8.18 -3.01 -8.24
N ALA A 107 -6.98 -3.20 -8.80
CA ALA A 107 -6.45 -4.54 -9.09
C ALA A 107 -6.42 -5.44 -7.84
N ASP A 108 -6.02 -4.89 -6.70
CA ASP A 108 -5.94 -5.62 -5.42
C ASP A 108 -7.33 -6.03 -4.92
N ASN A 109 -8.32 -5.13 -4.99
CA ASN A 109 -9.69 -5.43 -4.57
C ASN A 109 -10.31 -6.50 -5.47
N ILE A 110 -10.11 -6.39 -6.79
CA ILE A 110 -10.60 -7.36 -7.77
C ILE A 110 -9.98 -8.74 -7.50
N LYS A 111 -8.66 -8.83 -7.39
CA LYS A 111 -7.96 -10.09 -7.06
C LYS A 111 -8.42 -10.64 -5.71
N GLY A 112 -8.61 -9.76 -4.74
CA GLY A 112 -9.03 -10.07 -3.40
C GLY A 112 -10.44 -10.68 -3.32
N VAL A 113 -11.43 -10.15 -4.05
CA VAL A 113 -12.81 -10.69 -4.05
C VAL A 113 -12.89 -11.97 -4.86
N LEU A 114 -12.12 -12.06 -5.95
CA LEU A 114 -12.08 -13.23 -6.82
C LEU A 114 -11.36 -14.43 -6.19
N SER A 115 -10.52 -14.21 -5.18
CA SER A 115 -9.90 -15.27 -4.38
C SER A 115 -10.76 -15.73 -3.19
N GLY A 116 -11.99 -15.19 -3.07
CA GLY A 116 -12.90 -15.45 -1.96
C GLY A 116 -13.94 -16.55 -2.21
N PRO A 117 -14.70 -16.93 -1.17
CA PRO A 117 -15.76 -17.93 -1.29
C PRO A 117 -16.90 -17.49 -2.23
N ASN A 118 -17.10 -16.18 -2.41
CA ASN A 118 -18.14 -15.59 -3.26
C ASN A 118 -17.66 -15.26 -4.69
N ALA A 119 -16.50 -15.76 -5.10
CA ALA A 119 -15.88 -15.43 -6.39
C ALA A 119 -16.84 -15.57 -7.59
N ALA A 120 -17.66 -16.63 -7.64
CA ALA A 120 -18.60 -16.84 -8.73
C ALA A 120 -19.69 -15.75 -8.83
N SER A 121 -20.13 -15.18 -7.71
CA SER A 121 -21.05 -14.04 -7.69
C SER A 121 -20.33 -12.77 -8.13
N CYS A 122 -19.13 -12.54 -7.58
CA CYS A 122 -18.31 -11.39 -7.90
C CYS A 122 -17.95 -11.33 -9.39
N ILE A 123 -17.65 -12.47 -10.03
CA ILE A 123 -17.42 -12.56 -11.48
C ILE A 123 -18.64 -12.06 -12.27
N LYS A 124 -19.86 -12.45 -11.88
CA LYS A 124 -21.08 -12.00 -12.55
C LYS A 124 -21.30 -10.49 -12.36
N THR A 125 -21.07 -9.98 -11.15
CA THR A 125 -21.20 -8.55 -10.84
C THR A 125 -20.16 -7.73 -11.61
N LEU A 126 -18.89 -8.16 -11.61
CA LEU A 126 -17.80 -7.53 -12.35
C LEU A 126 -18.05 -7.57 -13.87
N GLY A 127 -18.52 -8.68 -14.42
CA GLY A 127 -18.84 -8.77 -15.85
C GLY A 127 -19.97 -7.83 -16.30
N LYS A 128 -20.96 -7.57 -15.42
CA LYS A 128 -21.98 -6.53 -15.68
C LYS A 128 -21.36 -5.14 -15.71
N ILE A 129 -20.50 -4.83 -14.74
CA ILE A 129 -19.79 -3.55 -14.65
C ILE A 129 -18.89 -3.35 -15.89
N GLU A 130 -18.10 -4.36 -16.25
CA GLU A 130 -17.26 -4.38 -17.46
C GLU A 130 -18.09 -4.06 -18.71
N THR A 131 -19.27 -4.68 -18.86
CA THR A 131 -20.15 -4.44 -20.01
C THR A 131 -20.64 -2.98 -20.08
N GLN A 132 -20.80 -2.31 -18.93
CA GLN A 132 -21.17 -0.90 -18.90
C GLN A 132 -19.99 0.04 -19.16
N LEU A 133 -18.77 -0.35 -18.75
CA LEU A 133 -17.57 0.47 -18.89
C LEU A 133 -16.77 0.19 -20.18
N LYS A 134 -17.16 -0.83 -20.97
CA LYS A 134 -16.50 -1.12 -22.24
C LYS A 134 -16.61 0.05 -23.22
N GLN A 135 -15.65 0.09 -24.15
CA GLN A 135 -15.53 1.15 -25.15
C GLN A 135 -16.82 1.42 -25.93
N GLU A 136 -17.57 0.38 -26.33
CA GLU A 136 -18.84 0.55 -27.06
C GLU A 136 -19.90 1.31 -26.24
N SER A 137 -20.02 1.00 -24.95
CA SER A 137 -20.99 1.63 -24.05
C SER A 137 -20.59 3.08 -23.75
N ILE A 138 -19.28 3.31 -23.55
CA ILE A 138 -18.71 4.64 -23.36
C ILE A 138 -18.91 5.50 -24.61
N ASN A 139 -18.61 4.97 -25.80
CA ASN A 139 -18.81 5.67 -27.08
C ASN A 139 -20.28 6.02 -27.30
N THR A 140 -21.21 5.12 -26.95
CA THR A 140 -22.66 5.39 -27.05
C THR A 140 -23.08 6.60 -26.22
N ALA A 141 -22.48 6.80 -25.04
CA ALA A 141 -22.71 7.99 -24.22
C ALA A 141 -21.92 9.21 -24.71
N PHE A 142 -20.71 9.01 -25.23
CA PHE A 142 -19.78 10.05 -25.64
C PHE A 142 -20.15 10.71 -26.97
N ASP A 143 -20.50 9.93 -28.00
CA ASP A 143 -20.70 10.41 -29.37
C ASP A 143 -21.75 11.53 -29.49
N PRO A 144 -22.93 11.44 -28.83
CA PRO A 144 -23.89 12.53 -28.83
C PRO A 144 -23.33 13.82 -28.22
N ILE A 145 -22.59 13.70 -27.11
CA ILE A 145 -21.99 14.84 -26.40
C ILE A 145 -20.91 15.48 -27.27
N ALA A 146 -20.04 14.66 -27.88
CA ALA A 146 -19.01 15.13 -28.79
C ALA A 146 -19.61 15.91 -29.97
N ASN A 147 -20.68 15.37 -30.57
CA ASN A 147 -21.39 16.06 -31.65
C ASN A 147 -22.01 17.39 -31.19
N GLU A 148 -22.64 17.42 -30.01
CA GLU A 148 -23.18 18.66 -29.42
C GLU A 148 -22.09 19.72 -29.21
N GLN A 149 -20.90 19.33 -28.73
CA GLN A 149 -19.78 20.23 -28.50
C GLN A 149 -19.15 20.73 -29.81
N VAL A 150 -19.03 19.86 -30.82
CA VAL A 150 -18.57 20.25 -32.17
C VAL A 150 -19.52 21.28 -32.78
N GLU A 151 -20.82 21.06 -32.67
CA GLU A 151 -21.82 22.00 -33.17
C GLU A 151 -21.83 23.32 -32.37
N ALA A 152 -21.64 23.26 -31.05
CA ALA A 152 -21.49 24.46 -30.22
C ALA A 152 -20.24 25.27 -30.59
N TYR A 153 -19.14 24.58 -30.89
CA TYR A 153 -17.89 25.19 -31.39
C TYR A 153 -18.13 25.90 -32.73
N ARG A 154 -18.70 25.18 -33.71
CA ARG A 154 -19.00 25.73 -35.05
C ARG A 154 -19.87 26.97 -34.97
N ARG A 155 -21.00 26.90 -34.25
CA ARG A 155 -21.90 28.05 -34.08
C ARG A 155 -21.22 29.25 -33.43
N HIS A 156 -20.32 29.01 -32.47
CA HIS A 156 -19.60 30.10 -31.84
C HIS A 156 -18.60 30.77 -32.78
N VAL A 157 -17.85 29.98 -33.54
CA VAL A 157 -16.92 30.48 -34.56
C VAL A 157 -17.67 31.26 -35.65
N ASP A 158 -18.79 30.71 -36.15
CA ASP A 158 -19.60 31.36 -37.18
C ASP A 158 -20.14 32.71 -36.70
N SER A 159 -20.61 32.79 -35.45
CA SER A 159 -21.04 34.04 -34.82
C SER A 159 -19.90 35.07 -34.74
N LEU A 160 -18.71 34.64 -34.32
CA LEU A 160 -17.54 35.53 -34.21
C LEU A 160 -17.09 36.05 -35.57
N LEU A 161 -17.07 35.19 -36.59
CA LEU A 161 -16.72 35.56 -37.96
C LEU A 161 -17.77 36.47 -38.59
N PHE A 162 -19.06 36.23 -38.33
CA PHE A 162 -20.15 37.09 -38.77
C PHE A 162 -20.03 38.50 -38.17
N ASP A 163 -19.79 38.59 -36.86
CA ASP A 163 -19.60 39.86 -36.17
C ASP A 163 -18.37 40.62 -36.69
N LEU A 164 -17.26 39.91 -36.96
CA LEU A 164 -16.09 40.51 -37.58
C LEU A 164 -16.42 41.05 -38.98
N LYS A 165 -17.09 40.25 -39.81
CA LYS A 165 -17.48 40.64 -41.17
C LYS A 165 -18.38 41.88 -41.16
N ALA A 166 -19.37 41.92 -40.28
CA ALA A 166 -20.25 43.07 -40.11
C ALA A 166 -19.46 44.34 -39.73
N ARG A 167 -18.53 44.23 -38.78
CA ARG A 167 -17.65 45.35 -38.39
C ARG A 167 -16.75 45.82 -39.53
N LEU A 168 -16.17 44.90 -40.31
CA LEU A 168 -15.31 45.24 -41.44
C LEU A 168 -16.06 45.98 -42.55
N ILE A 169 -17.31 45.62 -42.83
CA ILE A 169 -18.16 46.30 -43.83
C ILE A 169 -18.40 47.76 -43.42
N MET A 170 -18.61 48.01 -42.13
CA MET A 170 -18.91 49.36 -41.61
C MET A 170 -17.66 50.19 -41.32
N ALA A 171 -16.48 49.58 -41.34
CA ALA A 171 -15.21 50.23 -41.00
C ALA A 171 -14.57 50.97 -42.20
N PRO A 172 -13.89 52.10 -41.95
CA PRO A 172 -13.03 52.74 -42.96
C PRO A 172 -11.85 51.82 -43.33
N GLU A 173 -11.40 51.89 -44.58
CA GLU A 173 -10.38 50.97 -45.12
C GLU A 173 -9.08 50.96 -44.31
N SER A 174 -8.66 52.12 -43.81
CA SER A 174 -7.45 52.29 -43.01
C SER A 174 -7.45 51.52 -41.68
N GLY A 175 -8.62 51.19 -41.13
CA GLY A 175 -8.76 50.49 -39.85
C GLY A 175 -9.00 48.98 -39.96
N ARG A 176 -9.30 48.46 -41.16
CA ARG A 176 -9.74 47.06 -41.33
C ARG A 176 -8.65 46.05 -40.98
N PHE A 177 -7.40 46.33 -41.34
CA PHE A 177 -6.27 45.44 -41.05
C PHE A 177 -6.07 45.26 -39.53
N GLU A 178 -6.15 46.36 -38.78
CA GLU A 178 -6.03 46.35 -37.32
C GLU A 178 -7.15 45.53 -36.67
N MET A 179 -8.39 45.64 -37.15
CA MET A 179 -9.50 44.84 -36.65
C MET A 179 -9.31 43.34 -36.84
N VAL A 180 -8.75 42.90 -37.98
CA VAL A 180 -8.42 41.49 -38.23
C VAL A 180 -7.29 41.04 -37.31
N ARG A 181 -6.26 41.87 -37.13
CA ARG A 181 -5.13 41.59 -36.24
C ARG A 181 -5.59 41.43 -34.79
N ASP A 182 -6.45 42.31 -34.31
CA ASP A 182 -7.02 42.24 -32.96
C ASP A 182 -7.91 41.01 -32.78
N PHE A 183 -8.75 40.71 -33.78
CA PHE A 183 -9.58 39.51 -33.76
C PHE A 183 -8.74 38.23 -33.67
N SER A 184 -7.65 38.14 -34.42
CA SER A 184 -6.74 36.98 -34.38
C SER A 184 -5.99 36.83 -33.06
N ARG A 185 -5.73 37.92 -32.34
CA ARG A 185 -5.03 37.91 -31.04
C ARG A 185 -5.97 37.73 -29.86
N LYS A 186 -7.27 37.95 -30.06
CA LYS A 186 -8.27 37.87 -29.00
C LYS A 186 -8.47 36.43 -28.57
N GLU A 187 -8.17 36.15 -27.31
CA GLU A 187 -8.53 34.87 -26.70
C GLU A 187 -10.03 34.64 -26.74
N GLN A 188 -10.42 33.39 -26.93
CA GLN A 188 -11.82 32.96 -27.01
C GLN A 188 -12.12 32.01 -25.84
N PRO A 189 -12.47 32.53 -24.65
CA PRO A 189 -12.66 31.71 -23.45
C PRO A 189 -13.66 30.57 -23.65
N ARG A 190 -14.68 30.77 -24.48
CA ARG A 190 -15.68 29.74 -24.79
C ARG A 190 -15.11 28.60 -25.65
N LEU A 191 -14.22 28.89 -26.61
CA LEU A 191 -13.56 27.84 -27.39
C LEU A 191 -12.60 27.04 -26.51
N ASN A 192 -11.85 27.72 -25.63
CA ASN A 192 -10.98 27.07 -24.65
C ASN A 192 -11.80 26.17 -23.71
N SER A 193 -12.92 26.66 -23.19
CA SER A 193 -13.80 25.86 -22.32
C SER A 193 -14.37 24.62 -23.01
N ILE A 194 -14.71 24.69 -24.30
CA ILE A 194 -15.18 23.51 -25.06
C ILE A 194 -14.04 22.52 -25.24
N HIS A 195 -12.83 23.01 -25.57
CA HIS A 195 -11.64 22.19 -25.71
C HIS A 195 -11.28 21.46 -24.40
N ASP A 196 -11.21 22.20 -23.30
CA ASP A 196 -10.90 21.65 -21.97
C ASP A 196 -11.94 20.62 -21.53
N PHE A 197 -13.21 20.88 -21.79
CA PHE A 197 -14.28 19.93 -21.51
C PHE A 197 -14.12 18.64 -22.31
N MET A 198 -13.85 18.72 -23.61
CA MET A 198 -13.66 17.54 -24.47
C MET A 198 -12.42 16.73 -24.06
N ASN A 199 -11.34 17.38 -23.67
CA ASN A 199 -10.13 16.71 -23.18
C ASN A 199 -10.39 15.97 -21.86
N ASP A 200 -11.06 16.63 -20.90
CA ASP A 200 -11.43 16.00 -19.62
C ASP A 200 -12.38 14.81 -19.84
N LEU A 201 -13.35 14.97 -20.74
CA LEU A 201 -14.31 13.92 -21.07
C LEU A 201 -13.63 12.71 -21.71
N HIS A 202 -12.69 12.93 -22.65
CA HIS A 202 -11.91 11.87 -23.27
C HIS A 202 -11.02 11.14 -22.25
N ALA A 203 -10.33 11.89 -21.38
CA ALA A 203 -9.48 11.29 -20.34
C ALA A 203 -10.29 10.39 -19.40
N LYS A 204 -11.47 10.84 -18.96
CA LYS A 204 -12.38 10.04 -18.12
C LYS A 204 -12.92 8.82 -18.85
N GLY A 205 -13.32 8.96 -20.11
CA GLY A 205 -13.77 7.84 -20.94
C GLY A 205 -12.68 6.77 -21.12
N SER A 206 -11.44 7.19 -21.39
CA SER A 206 -10.28 6.29 -21.49
C SER A 206 -10.04 5.54 -20.18
N HIS A 207 -10.02 6.26 -19.06
CA HIS A 207 -9.81 5.67 -17.73
C HIS A 207 -10.85 4.59 -17.39
N LEU A 208 -12.13 4.83 -17.70
CA LEU A 208 -13.17 3.82 -17.51
C LEU A 208 -12.97 2.58 -18.41
N CYS A 209 -12.48 2.76 -19.63
CA CYS A 209 -12.14 1.65 -20.53
C CYS A 209 -10.92 0.85 -20.03
N ASP A 210 -9.93 1.52 -19.44
CA ASP A 210 -8.76 0.88 -18.84
C ASP A 210 -9.17 0.01 -17.65
N ILE A 211 -10.06 0.51 -16.79
CA ILE A 211 -10.66 -0.28 -15.70
C ILE A 211 -11.42 -1.49 -16.25
N ALA A 212 -12.24 -1.31 -17.29
CA ALA A 212 -12.95 -2.43 -17.91
C ALA A 212 -11.99 -3.50 -18.42
N THR A 213 -10.85 -3.09 -19.01
CA THR A 213 -9.80 -4.00 -19.49
C THR A 213 -9.16 -4.78 -18.35
N GLU A 214 -8.87 -4.13 -17.23
CA GLU A 214 -8.31 -4.80 -16.04
C GLU A 214 -9.30 -5.78 -15.40
N VAL A 215 -10.58 -5.40 -15.31
CA VAL A 215 -11.65 -6.30 -14.87
C VAL A 215 -11.75 -7.51 -15.79
N HIS A 216 -11.74 -7.30 -17.10
CA HIS A 216 -11.80 -8.37 -18.10
C HIS A 216 -10.62 -9.34 -17.94
N LYS A 217 -9.39 -8.82 -17.81
CA LYS A 217 -8.19 -9.64 -17.57
C LYS A 217 -8.29 -10.46 -16.29
N ALA A 218 -8.78 -9.87 -15.21
CA ALA A 218 -8.90 -10.56 -13.93
C ALA A 218 -9.95 -11.69 -13.99
N ILE A 219 -11.07 -11.48 -14.69
CA ILE A 219 -12.08 -12.51 -14.92
C ILE A 219 -11.53 -13.60 -15.86
N GLY A 220 -10.90 -13.21 -16.96
CA GLY A 220 -10.36 -14.12 -17.98
C GLY A 220 -9.18 -14.96 -17.48
N GLY A 221 -8.33 -14.41 -16.60
CA GLY A 221 -7.23 -15.12 -15.95
C GLY A 221 -7.68 -16.30 -15.09
N LEU A 222 -8.95 -16.33 -14.67
CA LEU A 222 -9.56 -17.44 -13.92
C LEU A 222 -10.22 -18.49 -14.84
N GLN A 223 -10.50 -18.16 -16.10
CA GLN A 223 -11.02 -19.12 -17.09
C GLN A 223 -9.92 -19.95 -17.74
N PHE A 224 -8.67 -19.48 -17.70
CA PHE A 224 -7.49 -20.19 -18.17
C PHE A 224 -6.48 -20.38 -17.04
N SER A 225 -6.79 -21.28 -16.11
CA SER A 225 -5.77 -21.95 -15.32
C SER A 225 -4.73 -22.54 -16.28
N HIS A 226 -3.53 -21.96 -16.29
CA HIS A 226 -2.46 -22.30 -17.23
C HIS A 226 -2.15 -23.80 -17.22
N PRO A 227 -1.92 -24.43 -18.40
CA PRO A 227 -1.02 -25.56 -18.46
C PRO A 227 0.36 -25.11 -18.00
N GLU A 228 0.91 -25.86 -17.06
CA GLU A 228 2.29 -25.86 -16.59
C GLU A 228 3.30 -25.36 -17.64
N GLY A 229 4.11 -24.38 -17.25
CA GLY A 229 5.47 -24.26 -17.78
C GLY A 229 5.75 -23.24 -18.88
N LEU A 230 5.39 -21.97 -18.73
CA LEU A 230 6.15 -20.86 -19.37
C LEU A 230 6.21 -19.64 -18.45
N ARG A 231 7.42 -19.33 -17.95
CA ARG A 231 7.72 -18.09 -17.24
C ARG A 231 7.56 -16.90 -18.20
N PRO A 232 6.74 -15.89 -17.89
CA PRO A 232 6.80 -14.62 -18.61
C PRO A 232 8.02 -13.83 -18.13
N GLU A 233 8.76 -13.36 -19.12
CA GLU A 233 9.90 -12.44 -19.05
C GLU A 233 9.65 -11.22 -18.14
N ARG A 234 10.78 -10.69 -17.67
CA ARG A 234 10.99 -9.49 -16.88
C ARG A 234 10.06 -8.35 -17.28
N TYR A 235 8.99 -8.17 -16.51
CA TYR A 235 8.27 -6.91 -16.46
C TYR A 235 8.89 -6.04 -15.37
N ARG A 236 9.35 -4.86 -15.81
CA ARG A 236 9.68 -3.72 -14.96
C ARG A 236 8.42 -3.37 -14.18
N GLU A 237 8.40 -3.65 -12.88
CA GLU A 237 7.33 -3.18 -11.98
C GLU A 237 7.18 -1.66 -12.14
N PRO A 238 5.97 -1.15 -12.41
CA PRO A 238 5.71 0.28 -12.32
C PRO A 238 5.89 0.74 -10.87
N ASP A 239 6.50 1.91 -10.71
CA ASP A 239 6.85 2.57 -9.45
C ASP A 239 5.78 2.41 -8.35
N HIS A 240 6.02 1.53 -7.38
CA HIS A 240 5.18 1.30 -6.19
C HIS A 240 5.28 2.45 -5.17
N THR A 241 5.03 3.68 -5.58
CA THR A 241 5.18 4.85 -4.69
C THR A 241 3.95 5.16 -3.84
N GLN A 242 2.86 4.38 -3.91
CA GLN A 242 1.59 4.78 -3.29
C GLN A 242 0.88 3.76 -2.36
N HIS A 243 1.38 2.55 -2.18
CA HIS A 243 0.75 1.55 -1.30
C HIS A 243 1.56 1.28 -0.03
N SER A 244 0.86 1.22 1.11
CA SER A 244 1.41 0.80 2.41
C SER A 244 1.90 -0.65 2.32
N LYS A 245 3.16 -0.89 2.72
CA LYS A 245 3.75 -2.24 2.77
C LYS A 245 3.70 -2.77 4.21
N THR A 246 3.29 -4.02 4.40
CA THR A 246 3.36 -4.70 5.70
C THR A 246 4.43 -5.79 5.65
N TYR A 247 5.23 -5.92 6.70
CA TYR A 247 6.25 -6.95 6.85
C TYR A 247 5.95 -7.79 8.10
N SER A 248 5.46 -9.02 7.92
CA SER A 248 5.09 -9.88 9.04
C SER A 248 6.21 -10.80 9.51
N VAL A 249 6.39 -10.88 10.81
CA VAL A 249 7.32 -11.80 11.46
C VAL A 249 6.55 -12.61 12.49
N SER A 250 6.50 -13.92 12.28
CA SER A 250 5.67 -14.82 13.10
C SER A 250 6.43 -15.62 14.15
N ASN A 251 7.77 -15.60 14.13
CA ASN A 251 8.59 -16.40 15.02
C ASN A 251 9.90 -15.66 15.35
N THR A 252 10.35 -15.69 16.60
CA THR A 252 11.64 -15.08 17.01
C THR A 252 12.85 -15.71 16.30
N ALA A 253 12.78 -17.00 15.97
CA ALA A 253 13.83 -17.70 15.22
C ALA A 253 13.88 -17.34 13.72
N ALA A 254 12.90 -16.59 13.20
CA ALA A 254 12.87 -16.18 11.80
C ALA A 254 13.97 -15.19 11.43
N SER A 255 14.54 -14.50 12.43
CA SER A 255 15.58 -13.50 12.24
C SER A 255 16.41 -13.36 13.51
N THR A 256 17.63 -13.90 13.53
CA THR A 256 18.48 -13.92 14.74
C THR A 256 19.58 -12.85 14.67
N LEU A 257 20.41 -12.73 15.71
CA LEU A 257 21.53 -11.77 15.72
C LEU A 257 22.60 -12.10 14.68
N GLU A 258 22.85 -13.37 14.43
CA GLU A 258 23.81 -13.87 13.43
C GLU A 258 23.22 -13.71 12.02
N HIS A 259 21.90 -13.90 11.90
CA HIS A 259 21.17 -13.85 10.64
C HIS A 259 19.99 -12.87 10.68
N PRO A 260 20.23 -11.54 10.90
CA PRO A 260 19.15 -10.58 10.87
C PRO A 260 18.60 -10.42 9.46
N CYS A 261 17.28 -10.33 9.37
CA CYS A 261 16.55 -9.90 8.20
C CYS A 261 16.75 -8.39 7.99
N GLU A 262 16.73 -7.99 6.72
CA GLU A 262 16.91 -6.60 6.31
C GLU A 262 15.68 -6.09 5.57
N ILE A 263 15.11 -4.97 6.00
CA ILE A 263 14.11 -4.22 5.24
C ILE A 263 14.79 -2.97 4.70
N ARG A 264 14.91 -2.80 3.38
CA ARG A 264 15.76 -1.76 2.76
C ARG A 264 15.06 -0.45 2.40
N ASP A 265 13.75 -0.49 2.19
CA ASP A 265 12.96 0.65 1.67
C ASP A 265 11.79 1.01 2.59
N PHE A 266 12.02 0.98 3.91
CA PHE A 266 10.97 1.23 4.89
C PHE A 266 10.66 2.72 5.01
N VAL A 267 9.38 3.08 4.92
CA VAL A 267 8.90 4.45 5.11
C VAL A 267 8.01 4.55 6.35
N SER A 268 8.49 5.29 7.34
CA SER A 268 7.75 5.61 8.58
C SER A 268 6.40 6.23 8.27
N ASP A 269 5.41 5.99 9.13
CA ASP A 269 4.04 6.49 9.02
C ASP A 269 3.24 5.92 7.83
N ARG A 270 3.87 5.13 6.96
CA ARG A 270 3.25 4.48 5.81
C ARG A 270 3.31 2.97 5.94
N ASP A 271 4.51 2.41 6.06
CA ASP A 271 4.74 0.96 6.08
C ASP A 271 4.57 0.43 7.52
N LYS A 272 4.26 -0.86 7.66
CA LYS A 272 3.99 -1.53 8.95
C LYS A 272 4.85 -2.76 9.14
N ILE A 273 5.24 -3.01 10.39
CA ILE A 273 5.91 -4.25 10.80
C ILE A 273 4.95 -5.01 11.73
N ASP A 274 4.48 -6.18 11.31
CA ASP A 274 3.55 -7.00 12.08
C ASP A 274 4.32 -8.06 12.88
N VAL A 275 4.30 -7.94 14.20
CA VAL A 275 4.92 -8.87 15.16
C VAL A 275 3.89 -9.60 16.01
N THR A 276 2.60 -9.54 15.64
CA THR A 276 1.50 -10.20 16.36
C THR A 276 1.70 -11.72 16.43
N GLY A 277 2.35 -12.31 15.42
CA GLY A 277 2.70 -13.73 15.42
C GLY A 277 3.70 -14.10 16.53
N ILE A 278 4.62 -13.21 16.87
CA ILE A 278 5.56 -13.40 18.00
C ILE A 278 4.84 -13.30 19.33
N SER A 279 3.95 -12.32 19.50
CA SER A 279 3.08 -12.20 20.69
C SER A 279 2.29 -13.51 20.93
N LYS A 280 1.73 -14.09 19.86
CA LYS A 280 1.05 -15.41 19.90
C LYS A 280 2.00 -16.56 20.22
N GLN A 281 3.18 -16.59 19.61
CA GLN A 281 4.19 -17.63 19.86
C GLN A 281 4.62 -17.65 21.33
N LEU A 282 4.90 -16.48 21.91
CA LEU A 282 5.32 -16.34 23.30
C LEU A 282 4.15 -16.47 24.29
N ASN A 283 2.91 -16.49 23.77
CA ASN A 283 1.67 -16.48 24.54
C ASN A 283 1.63 -15.34 25.58
N LYS A 284 2.15 -14.16 25.21
CA LYS A 284 2.35 -13.00 26.08
C LYS A 284 2.33 -11.70 25.30
N PRO A 285 1.84 -10.60 25.89
CA PRO A 285 1.93 -9.28 25.28
C PRO A 285 3.39 -8.83 25.21
N LEU A 286 3.75 -8.20 24.09
CA LEU A 286 5.06 -7.58 23.94
C LEU A 286 5.06 -6.19 24.57
N HIS A 287 6.16 -5.80 25.21
CA HIS A 287 6.25 -4.52 25.91
C HIS A 287 7.58 -3.82 25.66
N TRP A 288 7.53 -2.50 25.53
CA TRP A 288 8.69 -1.66 25.23
C TRP A 288 9.62 -1.52 26.43
N VAL A 289 10.92 -1.65 26.19
CA VAL A 289 11.97 -1.41 27.18
C VAL A 289 13.08 -0.55 26.59
N ASN A 290 13.70 0.26 27.45
CA ASN A 290 14.87 1.06 27.08
C ASN A 290 16.14 0.19 27.00
N GLN A 291 16.19 -0.91 27.76
CA GLN A 291 17.31 -1.85 27.81
C GLN A 291 16.76 -3.26 28.07
N LEU A 292 17.22 -4.23 27.28
CA LEU A 292 16.82 -5.64 27.41
C LEU A 292 17.42 -6.24 28.68
N SER A 293 16.59 -6.86 29.51
CA SER A 293 17.02 -7.74 30.60
C SER A 293 17.15 -9.19 30.13
N GLY A 294 16.54 -9.51 28.99
CA GLY A 294 16.39 -10.88 28.49
C GLY A 294 15.09 -11.56 28.92
N ALA A 295 14.17 -10.81 29.53
CA ALA A 295 12.84 -11.32 29.84
C ALA A 295 12.03 -11.52 28.55
N SER A 296 11.33 -12.65 28.46
CA SER A 296 10.48 -12.98 27.31
C SER A 296 9.42 -11.91 27.07
N GLY A 297 9.31 -11.45 25.82
CA GLY A 297 8.35 -10.43 25.38
C GLY A 297 8.85 -8.99 25.51
N GLU A 298 10.08 -8.74 25.97
CA GLU A 298 10.70 -7.41 25.92
C GLU A 298 10.99 -7.01 24.47
N MET A 299 10.61 -5.78 24.08
CA MET A 299 10.93 -5.18 22.79
C MET A 299 11.78 -3.93 22.96
N GLN A 300 12.81 -3.80 22.13
CA GLN A 300 13.65 -2.61 22.07
C GLN A 300 13.76 -2.12 20.62
N LEU A 301 13.59 -0.81 20.43
CA LEU A 301 13.82 -0.14 19.16
C LEU A 301 14.96 0.85 19.32
N LYS A 302 15.99 0.75 18.48
CA LYS A 302 17.13 1.69 18.51
C LYS A 302 17.35 2.25 17.11
N TYR A 303 17.38 3.57 16.99
CA TYR A 303 17.56 4.27 15.73
C TYR A 303 18.92 4.98 15.67
N SER A 304 19.62 4.86 14.55
CA SER A 304 20.80 5.64 14.20
C SER A 304 20.47 6.60 13.07
N ARG A 305 20.58 7.91 13.35
CA ARG A 305 20.41 8.96 12.35
C ARG A 305 21.52 8.95 11.30
N GLU A 306 22.75 8.60 11.69
CA GLU A 306 23.93 8.63 10.82
C GLU A 306 23.80 7.66 9.64
N ASN A 307 23.26 6.47 9.89
CA ASN A 307 23.07 5.43 8.87
C ASN A 307 21.62 5.27 8.42
N ASN A 308 20.73 6.13 8.91
CA ASN A 308 19.28 6.05 8.73
C ASN A 308 18.74 4.63 8.91
N ALA A 309 19.12 3.98 10.01
CA ALA A 309 18.79 2.59 10.27
C ALA A 309 18.20 2.42 11.66
N THR A 310 17.21 1.54 11.75
CA THR A 310 16.59 1.10 13.00
C THR A 310 16.86 -0.38 13.22
N VAL A 311 17.20 -0.76 14.44
CA VAL A 311 17.28 -2.16 14.85
C VAL A 311 16.13 -2.43 15.83
N LEU A 312 15.33 -3.44 15.51
CA LEU A 312 14.27 -3.98 16.36
C LEU A 312 14.77 -5.28 16.98
N VAL A 313 14.67 -5.39 18.31
CA VAL A 313 14.99 -6.61 19.05
C VAL A 313 13.78 -7.05 19.87
N ILE A 314 13.44 -8.34 19.83
CA ILE A 314 12.36 -8.93 20.64
C ILE A 314 12.90 -10.17 21.35
N SER A 315 12.90 -10.15 22.69
CA SER A 315 13.36 -11.29 23.51
C SER A 315 12.41 -12.47 23.43
N GLY A 316 12.93 -13.65 23.08
CA GLY A 316 12.20 -14.92 23.07
C GLY A 316 12.05 -15.53 24.48
N ASN A 317 11.56 -16.78 24.55
CA ASN A 317 11.57 -17.50 25.82
C ASN A 317 12.99 -17.85 26.28
N LYS A 318 13.14 -18.24 27.55
CA LYS A 318 14.44 -18.64 28.08
C LYS A 318 15.00 -19.82 27.27
N GLY A 319 16.15 -19.60 26.62
CA GLY A 319 16.80 -20.59 25.76
C GLY A 319 16.38 -20.55 24.29
N GLU A 320 15.45 -19.66 23.92
CA GLU A 320 15.11 -19.36 22.53
C GLU A 320 15.88 -18.12 22.05
N PRO A 321 16.23 -18.05 20.76
CA PRO A 321 16.87 -16.86 20.20
C PRO A 321 15.94 -15.65 20.25
N ALA A 322 16.52 -14.47 20.45
CA ALA A 322 15.84 -13.21 20.25
C ALA A 322 15.64 -12.93 18.75
N LEU A 323 14.53 -12.28 18.42
CA LEU A 323 14.36 -11.70 17.10
C LEU A 323 15.28 -10.48 16.98
N VAL A 324 16.02 -10.36 15.88
CA VAL A 324 16.76 -9.15 15.52
C VAL A 324 16.45 -8.78 14.07
N ALA A 325 15.81 -7.64 13.82
CA ALA A 325 15.53 -7.14 12.49
C ALA A 325 16.26 -5.80 12.27
N LYS A 326 16.88 -5.65 11.10
CA LYS A 326 17.54 -4.41 10.68
C LYS A 326 16.72 -3.72 9.60
N ILE A 327 16.34 -2.48 9.84
CA ILE A 327 15.44 -1.72 8.98
C ILE A 327 16.15 -0.44 8.53
N PHE A 328 16.32 -0.25 7.24
CA PHE A 328 16.78 1.01 6.66
C PHE A 328 15.58 1.94 6.54
N GLY A 329 15.58 2.98 7.36
CA GLY A 329 14.44 3.84 7.65
C GLY A 329 14.29 4.09 9.16
N HIS A 330 13.60 5.16 9.51
CA HIS A 330 13.25 5.48 10.89
C HIS A 330 11.94 4.79 11.25
N VAL A 331 11.98 3.69 12.00
CA VAL A 331 10.76 3.02 12.49
C VAL A 331 10.34 3.69 13.78
N LYS A 332 9.05 4.00 13.94
CA LYS A 332 8.46 4.47 15.20
C LYS A 332 7.59 3.39 15.81
N GLU A 333 7.28 3.51 17.10
CA GLU A 333 6.40 2.55 17.78
C GLU A 333 5.05 2.35 17.08
N LYS A 334 4.45 3.44 16.56
CA LYS A 334 3.18 3.40 15.80
C LYS A 334 3.26 2.67 14.45
N ASP A 335 4.46 2.36 13.98
CA ASP A 335 4.70 1.62 12.76
C ASP A 335 4.73 0.10 13.01
N LEU A 336 4.71 -0.34 14.28
CA LEU A 336 4.56 -1.74 14.65
C LEU A 336 3.10 -2.11 14.92
N VAL A 337 2.72 -3.31 14.52
CA VAL A 337 1.45 -3.97 14.84
C VAL A 337 1.78 -5.15 15.77
N VAL A 338 1.17 -5.18 16.96
CA VAL A 338 1.53 -6.07 18.08
C VAL A 338 0.30 -6.83 18.57
#